data_AF-A0AAD8WUL8-F1
#
_entry.id   AF-A0AAD8WUL8-F1
#
_cell.length_a   1.000
_cell.length_b   1.000
_cell.length_c   1.000
_cell.angle_alpha   90.00
_cell.angle_beta   90.00
_cell.angle_gamma   90.00
#
_symmetry.space_group_name_H-M   'P 1'
#
loop_
_entity.id
_entity.type
_entity.pdbx_description
1 polymer ?
#
loop_
_entity_poly.entity_id
_entity_poly.type
_entity_poly.pdbx_seq_one_letter_code
_entity_poly.pdbx_strand_id
1 'polypeptide(L)'
;MKLVTRNLVPNGPGSVKLLPQIEDDLWDAYNLIAVGDTVEAVTARKIGGRDTERVKLTLEIAVQSVEYATEDSLMRVRGKNQTKNE
;
A
#
# COMPACT_ATOMS: atom_id res chain seq x y z
N MET A 1 11.19 -9.78 -4.62
CA MET A 1 10.71 -8.38 -4.64
C MET A 1 11.80 -7.48 -5.18
N LYS A 2 11.47 -6.50 -6.03
CA LYS A 2 12.45 -5.54 -6.56
C LYS A 2 12.43 -4.23 -5.79
N LEU A 3 13.58 -3.83 -5.23
CA LEU A 3 13.80 -2.50 -4.69
C LEU A 3 14.04 -1.50 -5.83
N VAL A 4 13.13 -0.53 -5.97
CA VAL A 4 13.18 0.48 -7.04
C VAL A 4 13.87 1.76 -6.56
N THR A 5 13.57 2.19 -5.34
CA THR A 5 14.13 3.41 -4.76
C THR A 5 14.34 3.20 -3.27
N ARG A 6 15.44 3.76 -2.74
CA ARG A 6 15.79 3.69 -1.32
C ARG A 6 16.26 5.06 -0.86
N ASN A 7 15.57 5.64 0.11
CA ASN A 7 15.96 6.88 0.76
C ASN A 7 15.86 6.68 2.28
N LEU A 8 16.94 6.19 2.90
CA LEU A 8 16.96 5.87 4.33
C LEU A 8 18.02 6.70 5.03
N VAL A 9 17.63 7.35 6.12
CA VAL A 9 18.56 7.99 7.06
C VAL A 9 18.93 6.97 8.14
N PRO A 10 20.23 6.79 8.49
CA PRO A 10 20.62 5.89 9.57
C PRO A 10 19.90 6.24 10.88
N ASN A 11 19.21 5.26 11.47
CA ASN A 11 18.40 5.42 12.69
C ASN A 11 17.35 6.54 12.62
N GLY A 12 16.92 6.92 11.42
CA GLY A 12 15.98 8.01 11.17
C GLY A 12 14.86 7.61 10.23
N PRO A 13 14.01 8.57 9.85
CA PRO A 13 12.94 8.32 8.89
C PRO A 13 13.51 8.00 7.51
N GLY A 14 12.70 7.34 6.70
CA GLY A 14 13.05 7.02 5.33
C GLY A 14 11.87 6.48 4.55
N SER A 15 12.10 6.24 3.27
CA SER A 15 11.13 5.64 2.37
C SER A 15 11.81 4.64 1.44
N VAL A 16 11.04 3.63 1.05
CA VAL A 16 11.42 2.65 0.04
C VAL A 16 10.29 2.50 -0.96
N LYS A 17 10.66 2.33 -2.24
CA LYS A 17 9.73 1.95 -3.30
C LYS A 17 10.02 0.51 -3.68
N LEU A 18 9.05 -0.35 -3.45
CA LEU A 18 9.15 -1.79 -3.67
C LEU A 18 8.17 -2.20 -4.77
N LEU A 19 8.60 -3.12 -5.65
CA LEU A 19 7.77 -3.72 -6.69
C LEU A 19 7.70 -5.24 -6.43
N PRO A 20 6.56 -5.76 -5.96
CA PRO A 20 6.32 -7.20 -5.89
C PRO A 20 6.37 -7.82 -7.30
N GLN A 21 7.03 -8.96 -7.44
CA GLN A 21 7.20 -9.70 -8.69
C GLN A 21 6.64 -11.13 -8.60
N ILE A 22 6.62 -11.71 -7.41
CA ILE A 22 6.06 -13.03 -7.11
C ILE A 22 5.11 -12.94 -5.91
N GLU A 23 4.27 -13.95 -5.71
CA GLU A 23 3.30 -14.00 -4.62
C GLU A 23 3.94 -13.92 -3.23
N ASP A 24 5.06 -14.61 -3.03
CA ASP A 24 5.83 -14.60 -1.76
C ASP A 24 6.33 -13.19 -1.38
N ASP A 25 6.47 -12.28 -2.35
CA ASP A 25 6.86 -10.90 -2.06
C ASP A 25 5.82 -10.17 -1.19
N LEU A 26 4.54 -10.57 -1.28
CA LEU A 26 3.50 -9.98 -0.43
C LEU A 26 3.62 -10.44 1.03
N TRP A 27 4.20 -11.62 1.27
CA TRP A 27 4.55 -12.06 2.62
C TRP A 27 5.68 -11.20 3.20
N ASP A 28 6.71 -10.92 2.40
CA ASP A 28 7.79 -10.02 2.82
C ASP A 28 7.26 -8.59 3.09
N ALA A 29 6.39 -8.07 2.22
CA ALA A 29 5.77 -6.76 2.41
C ALA A 29 4.92 -6.70 3.69
N TYR A 30 4.18 -7.78 4.00
CA TYR A 30 3.40 -7.90 5.23
C TYR A 30 4.28 -7.76 6.49
N ASN A 31 5.47 -8.35 6.49
CA ASN A 31 6.41 -8.27 7.61
C ASN A 31 7.11 -6.91 7.72
N LEU A 32 7.14 -6.11 6.65
CA LEU A 32 7.78 -4.80 6.62
C LEU A 32 6.84 -3.65 6.99
N ILE A 33 5.55 -3.76 6.69
CA ILE A 33 4.57 -2.68 6.88
C ILE A 33 3.89 -2.80 8.24
N ALA A 34 3.97 -1.75 9.05
CA ALA A 34 3.42 -1.70 10.40
C ALA A 34 2.40 -0.55 10.59
N VAL A 35 1.63 -0.65 11.66
CA VAL A 35 0.75 0.45 12.10
C VAL A 35 1.59 1.67 12.44
N GLY A 36 1.21 2.83 11.91
CA GLY A 36 1.98 4.07 12.03
C GLY A 36 2.83 4.40 10.80
N ASP A 37 3.08 3.43 9.91
CA ASP A 37 3.70 3.70 8.61
C ASP A 37 2.74 4.41 7.67
N THR A 38 3.33 4.97 6.61
CA THR A 38 2.59 5.54 5.48
C THR A 38 2.87 4.72 4.23
N VAL A 39 1.80 4.30 3.55
CA VAL A 39 1.88 3.50 2.32
C VAL A 39 1.21 4.24 1.18
N GLU A 40 1.94 4.39 0.07
CA GLU A 40 1.41 4.89 -1.21
C GLU A 40 1.25 3.73 -2.19
N ALA A 41 0.07 3.56 -2.76
CA ALA A 41 -0.19 2.55 -3.80
C ALA A 41 -1.28 2.98 -4.77
N VAL A 42 -1.25 2.41 -5.97
CA VAL A 42 -2.34 2.56 -6.95
C VAL A 42 -3.52 1.68 -6.52
N THR A 43 -4.70 2.29 -6.40
CA THR A 43 -5.96 1.62 -6.09
C THR A 43 -7.03 1.96 -7.13
N ALA A 44 -8.15 1.24 -7.08
CA ALA A 44 -9.33 1.52 -7.89
C ALA A 44 -10.53 1.83 -6.99
N ARG A 45 -11.13 3.00 -7.18
CA ARG A 45 -12.32 3.42 -6.43
C ARG A 45 -13.52 3.46 -7.35
N LYS A 46 -14.63 2.89 -6.86
CA LYS A 46 -15.95 3.10 -7.47
C LYS A 46 -16.44 4.50 -7.11
N ILE A 47 -16.76 5.30 -8.11
CA ILE A 47 -17.33 6.63 -7.98
C ILE A 47 -18.67 6.67 -8.73
N GLY A 48 -19.60 7.51 -8.28
CA GLY A 48 -20.92 7.67 -8.89
C GLY A 48 -22.07 6.94 -8.18
N GLY A 49 -23.29 7.41 -8.45
CA GLY A 49 -24.54 6.87 -7.89
C GLY A 49 -25.24 5.92 -8.86
N ARG A 50 -26.04 6.46 -9.79
CA ARG A 50 -26.85 5.68 -10.74
C ARG A 50 -26.01 4.97 -11.82
N ASP A 51 -24.92 5.59 -12.25
CA ASP A 51 -23.88 4.98 -13.09
C ASP A 51 -22.60 4.83 -12.25
N THR A 52 -22.12 3.61 -12.09
CA THR A 52 -20.90 3.30 -11.33
C THR A 52 -19.69 3.32 -12.26
N GLU A 53 -18.79 4.27 -12.06
CA GLU A 53 -17.50 4.31 -12.76
C GLU A 53 -16.37 3.85 -11.83
N ARG A 54 -15.36 3.18 -12.38
CA ARG A 54 -14.16 2.78 -11.62
C ARG A 54 -12.98 3.64 -12.06
N VAL A 55 -12.50 4.48 -11.16
CA VAL A 55 -11.34 5.34 -11.40
C VAL A 55 -10.12 4.76 -10.69
N LYS A 56 -9.00 4.68 -11.42
CA LYS A 56 -7.69 4.39 -10.85
C LYS A 56 -7.12 5.66 -10.25
N LEU A 57 -6.63 5.58 -9.02
CA LEU A 57 -5.94 6.68 -8.37
C LEU A 57 -4.84 6.16 -7.46
N THR A 58 -3.84 7.00 -7.21
CA THR A 58 -2.80 6.73 -6.22
C THR A 58 -3.26 7.28 -4.89
N LEU A 59 -3.28 6.45 -3.85
CA LEU A 59 -3.61 6.86 -2.49
C LEU A 59 -2.42 6.66 -1.58
N GLU A 60 -2.19 7.65 -0.74
CA GLU A 60 -1.29 7.58 0.41
C GLU A 60 -2.14 7.43 1.68
N ILE A 61 -1.91 6.37 2.45
CA ILE A 61 -2.66 6.06 3.66
C ILE A 61 -1.73 5.95 4.87
N ALA A 62 -2.16 6.45 6.02
CA ALA A 62 -1.56 6.10 7.30
C ALA A 62 -2.13 4.76 7.76
N VAL A 63 -1.26 3.78 7.93
CA VAL A 63 -1.62 2.37 8.19
C VAL A 63 -2.26 2.23 9.58
N GLN A 64 -3.43 1.60 9.61
CA GLN A 64 -4.20 1.28 10.81
C GLN A 64 -4.29 -0.24 11.07
N SER A 65 -4.31 -1.05 10.02
CA SER A 65 -4.20 -2.50 10.12
C SER A 65 -3.63 -3.10 8.85
N VAL A 66 -3.02 -4.27 8.99
CA VAL A 66 -2.45 -5.06 7.92
C VAL A 66 -2.88 -6.51 8.10
N GLU A 67 -3.40 -7.13 7.05
CA GLU A 67 -3.85 -8.52 7.04
C GLU A 67 -3.25 -9.25 5.85
N TYR A 68 -2.93 -10.53 6.02
CA TYR A 68 -2.45 -11.41 4.95
C TYR A 68 -3.28 -12.69 4.92
N ALA A 69 -3.82 -13.02 3.75
CA ALA A 69 -4.56 -14.25 3.50
C ALA A 69 -3.61 -15.26 2.85
N THR A 70 -3.21 -16.29 3.60
CA THR A 70 -2.24 -17.31 3.18
C THR A 70 -2.73 -18.18 2.03
N GLU A 71 -4.04 -18.38 1.89
CA GLU A 71 -4.62 -19.21 0.84
C GLU A 71 -4.65 -18.51 -0.53
N ASP A 72 -4.79 -17.18 -0.52
CA ASP A 72 -4.99 -16.36 -1.73
C ASP A 72 -3.74 -15.53 -2.08
N SER A 73 -2.65 -15.68 -1.34
CA SER A 73 -1.44 -14.84 -1.42
C SER A 73 -1.78 -13.34 -1.44
N LEU A 74 -2.79 -12.93 -0.65
CA LEU A 74 -3.37 -11.59 -0.75
C LEU A 74 -3.12 -10.79 0.52
N MET A 75 -2.57 -9.58 0.33
CA MET A 75 -2.32 -8.62 1.40
C MET A 75 -3.34 -7.48 1.38
N ARG A 76 -3.88 -7.13 2.55
CA ARG A 76 -4.78 -5.98 2.74
C ARG A 76 -4.15 -4.99 3.70
N VAL A 77 -4.04 -3.73 3.26
CA VAL A 77 -3.60 -2.61 4.09
C VAL A 77 -4.79 -1.67 4.26
N ARG A 78 -5.19 -1.43 5.51
CA ARG A 78 -6.23 -0.47 5.86
C ARG A 78 -5.60 0.74 6.50
N GLY A 79 -6.07 1.92 6.13
CA GLY A 79 -5.54 3.15 6.68
C GLY A 79 -6.41 4.37 6.40
N LYS A 80 -6.07 5.47 7.06
CA LYS A 80 -6.70 6.77 6.84
C LYS A 80 -5.99 7.46 5.66
N ASN A 81 -6.77 7.92 4.69
CA ASN A 81 -6.24 8.69 3.56
C ASN A 81 -5.54 9.97 4.04
N GLN A 82 -4.33 10.19 3.55
CA GLN A 82 -3.52 11.40 3.77
C GLN A 82 -3.51 12.31 2.54
N THR A 83 -3.81 11.78 1.36
CA THR A 83 -3.88 12.57 0.12
C THR A 83 -5.20 13.33 0.04
N LYS A 84 -5.15 14.62 -0.28
CA LYS A 84 -6.36 15.38 -0.61
C LYS A 84 -6.84 14.90 -1.99
N ASN A 85 -8.00 14.26 -2.04
CA ASN A 85 -8.64 13.97 -3.32
C ASN A 85 -9.30 15.26 -3.81
N GLU A 86 -9.07 15.63 -5.08
CA GLU A 86 -9.94 16.56 -5.81
C GLU A 86 -11.20 15.83 -6.29
#